data_AF-A0A067QPA1-F1
#
_entry.id   AF-A0A067QPA1-F1
#
_cell.length_a   1.000
_cell.length_b   1.000
_cell.length_c   1.000
_cell.angle_alpha   90.00
_cell.angle_beta   90.00
_cell.angle_gamma   90.00
#
_symmetry.space_group_name_H-M   'P 1'
#
loop_
_entity.id
_entity.type
_entity.pdbx_description
1 polymer ?
#
loop_
_entity_poly.entity_id
_entity_poly.type
_entity_poly.pdbx_seq_one_letter_code
_entity_poly.pdbx_strand_id
1 'polypeptide(L)'
;MNRLLKHNTTLIKFWCLQGNARLLNSKIPPIPVVKLTDENNLPPQTKINQETIELLERLSLVDFANKRGIERLEDAIKFADLIRGIDTSGVEPMISVLEDRTLYLRDDIVTEGNCRKEVMSNAAVTEEEYFVAPQGNIPLIPRDSLLNDNKSSKQK
;
A
#
# COMPACT_ATOMS: atom_id res chain seq x y z
N MET A 1 -40.94 40.82 -32.48
CA MET A 1 -40.24 41.80 -31.62
C MET A 1 -39.24 41.05 -30.75
N ASN A 2 -38.00 40.98 -31.22
CA ASN A 2 -36.90 40.27 -30.57
C ASN A 2 -36.33 41.13 -29.44
N ARG A 3 -36.35 40.65 -28.19
CA ARG A 3 -35.59 41.26 -27.10
C ARG A 3 -34.68 40.20 -26.48
N LEU A 4 -33.54 40.00 -27.15
CA LEU A 4 -32.40 39.24 -26.65
C LEU A 4 -31.90 39.88 -25.35
N LEU A 5 -32.13 39.20 -24.23
CA LEU A 5 -31.47 39.50 -22.96
C LEU A 5 -29.99 39.16 -23.10
N LYS A 6 -29.17 40.20 -23.28
CA LYS A 6 -27.71 40.09 -23.18
C LYS A 6 -27.38 39.90 -21.69
N HIS A 7 -27.19 38.66 -21.27
CA HIS A 7 -26.60 38.37 -19.95
C HIS A 7 -25.15 38.87 -19.95
N ASN A 8 -24.88 39.80 -19.06
CA ASN A 8 -23.59 40.46 -18.91
C ASN A 8 -22.59 39.46 -18.30
N THR A 9 -21.71 38.90 -19.12
CA THR A 9 -20.72 37.86 -18.77
C THR A 9 -19.53 38.38 -17.96
N THR A 10 -19.57 39.63 -17.52
CA THR A 10 -18.47 40.32 -16.82
C THR A 10 -18.52 40.19 -15.30
N LEU A 11 -19.59 39.65 -14.71
CA LEU A 11 -19.73 39.56 -13.24
C LEU A 11 -19.43 38.18 -12.64
N ILE A 12 -19.26 37.13 -13.45
CA ILE A 12 -18.93 35.78 -12.95
C ILE A 12 -17.41 35.59 -12.75
N LYS A 13 -16.58 36.48 -13.30
CA LYS A 13 -15.11 36.40 -13.19
C LYS A 13 -14.51 37.05 -11.93
N PHE A 14 -15.31 37.68 -11.07
CA PHE A 14 -14.80 38.41 -9.90
C PHE A 14 -14.84 37.62 -8.58
N TRP A 15 -15.53 36.49 -8.53
CA TRP A 15 -15.71 35.71 -7.28
C TRP A 15 -14.76 34.52 -7.12
N CYS A 16 -13.62 34.52 -7.82
CA CYS A 16 -12.54 33.56 -7.58
C CYS A 16 -11.21 34.22 -7.16
N LEU A 17 -11.15 35.55 -7.09
CA LEU A 17 -9.91 36.29 -6.81
C LEU A 17 -9.80 36.83 -5.37
N GLN A 18 -10.81 36.59 -4.52
CA GLN A 18 -10.82 37.10 -3.15
C GLN A 18 -11.45 36.11 -2.15
N GLY A 19 -11.28 34.81 -2.39
CA GLY A 19 -11.34 33.85 -1.31
C GLY A 19 -9.98 33.86 -0.63
N ASN A 20 -9.88 34.45 0.57
CA ASN A 20 -8.78 34.18 1.49
C ASN A 20 -8.47 32.69 1.38
N ALA A 21 -7.28 32.36 0.86
CA ALA A 21 -6.76 31.02 1.01
C ALA A 21 -6.90 30.74 2.50
N ARG A 22 -7.80 29.83 2.86
CA ARG A 22 -7.86 29.28 4.22
C ARG A 22 -6.40 29.03 4.59
N LEU A 23 -5.94 29.49 5.75
CA LEU A 23 -4.57 29.29 6.22
C LEU A 23 -4.30 27.78 6.27
N LEU A 24 -4.00 27.19 5.13
CA LEU A 24 -3.60 25.82 5.00
C LEU A 24 -2.24 25.74 5.68
N ASN A 25 -1.95 24.58 6.26
CA ASN A 25 -0.64 24.30 6.82
C ASN A 25 0.45 24.75 5.82
N SER A 26 1.52 25.38 6.29
CA SER A 26 2.59 25.91 5.42
C SER A 26 3.22 24.85 4.50
N LYS A 27 3.06 23.57 4.84
CA LYS A 27 3.46 22.42 4.00
C LYS A 27 2.53 22.13 2.82
N ILE A 28 1.36 22.78 2.75
CA ILE A 28 0.41 22.62 1.65
C ILE A 28 0.66 23.73 0.63
N PRO A 29 0.98 23.39 -0.63
CA PRO A 29 1.26 24.41 -1.63
C PRO A 29 -0.01 25.23 -1.92
N PRO A 30 0.06 26.57 -1.91
CA PRO A 30 -1.10 27.43 -2.11
C PRO A 30 -1.64 27.40 -3.55
N ILE A 31 -0.83 26.93 -4.49
CA ILE A 31 -1.12 26.83 -5.92
C ILE A 31 -0.68 25.43 -6.36
N PRO A 32 -1.46 24.72 -7.21
CA PRO A 32 -1.06 23.41 -7.72
C PRO A 32 0.29 23.50 -8.44
N VAL A 33 1.26 22.72 -7.98
CA VAL A 33 2.59 22.65 -8.56
C VAL A 33 2.68 21.38 -9.41
N VAL A 34 2.73 21.54 -10.73
CA VAL A 34 3.02 20.43 -11.65
C VAL A 34 4.54 20.34 -11.81
N LYS A 35 5.22 19.67 -10.88
CA LYS A 35 6.62 19.28 -11.06
C LYS A 35 6.66 17.94 -11.77
N LEU A 36 7.32 17.89 -12.91
CA LEU A 36 7.66 16.63 -13.56
C LEU A 36 8.77 15.97 -12.74
N THR A 37 8.58 14.71 -12.34
CA THR A 37 9.66 13.94 -11.71
C THR A 37 10.77 13.76 -12.73
N ASP A 38 12.01 14.08 -12.33
CA ASP A 38 13.17 13.89 -13.20
C ASP A 38 13.49 12.39 -13.26
N GLU A 39 13.05 11.72 -14.33
CA GLU A 39 13.25 10.28 -14.51
C GLU A 39 14.73 9.90 -14.58
N ASN A 40 15.64 10.86 -14.84
CA ASN A 40 17.08 10.60 -14.88
C ASN A 40 17.69 10.35 -13.49
N ASN A 41 17.01 10.77 -12.42
CA ASN A 41 17.45 10.56 -11.03
C ASN A 41 16.82 9.32 -10.38
N LEU A 42 16.03 8.55 -11.12
CA LEU A 42 15.40 7.34 -10.61
C LEU A 42 16.38 6.15 -10.68
N PRO A 43 16.26 5.19 -9.75
CA PRO A 43 16.98 3.93 -9.85
C PRO A 43 16.59 3.20 -11.15
N PRO A 44 17.47 2.31 -11.66
CA PRO A 44 17.13 1.48 -12.80
C PRO A 44 15.90 0.63 -12.51
N GLN A 45 15.12 0.33 -13.55
CA GLN A 45 13.92 -0.51 -13.42
C GLN A 45 14.26 -1.83 -12.72
N THR A 46 13.57 -2.09 -11.61
CA THR A 46 13.75 -3.31 -10.84
C THR A 46 13.29 -4.51 -11.66
N LYS A 47 14.17 -5.52 -11.79
CA LYS A 47 13.84 -6.84 -12.34
C LYS A 47 13.92 -7.86 -11.23
N ILE A 48 12.85 -8.62 -11.06
CA ILE A 48 12.70 -9.53 -9.92
C ILE A 48 13.11 -10.94 -10.34
N ASN A 49 14.05 -11.52 -9.58
CA ASN A 49 14.48 -12.89 -9.80
C ASN A 49 13.43 -13.90 -9.33
N GLN A 50 13.46 -15.09 -9.91
CA GLN A 50 12.53 -16.18 -9.57
C GLN A 50 12.58 -16.55 -8.07
N GLU A 51 13.76 -16.63 -7.47
CA GLU A 51 13.93 -16.90 -6.03
C GLU A 51 13.21 -15.87 -5.15
N THR A 52 13.24 -14.59 -5.57
CA THR A 52 12.55 -13.51 -4.86
C THR A 52 11.04 -13.62 -5.02
N ILE A 53 10.55 -14.02 -6.19
CA ILE A 53 9.12 -14.25 -6.44
C ILE A 53 8.62 -15.34 -5.51
N GLU A 54 9.27 -16.50 -5.48
CA GLU A 54 8.88 -17.63 -4.63
C GLU A 54 8.92 -17.27 -3.14
N LEU A 55 9.92 -16.47 -2.73
CA LEU A 55 9.99 -15.97 -1.36
C LEU A 55 8.80 -15.07 -1.03
N LEU A 56 8.44 -14.16 -1.92
CA LEU A 56 7.32 -13.24 -1.75
C LEU A 56 5.98 -13.97 -1.74
N GLU A 57 5.77 -14.96 -2.60
CA GLU A 57 4.57 -15.80 -2.58
C GLU A 57 4.42 -16.54 -1.26
N ARG A 58 5.52 -17.09 -0.74
CA ARG A 58 5.53 -17.78 0.55
C ARG A 58 5.22 -16.84 1.72
N LEU A 59 5.70 -15.60 1.68
CA LEU A 59 5.47 -14.62 2.75
C LEU A 59 4.06 -14.03 2.68
N SER A 60 3.55 -13.77 1.48
CA SER A 60 2.23 -13.18 1.25
C SER A 60 1.10 -14.20 1.28
N LEU A 61 1.42 -15.49 1.12
CA LEU A 61 0.45 -16.57 0.89
C LEU A 61 -0.43 -16.33 -0.34
N VAL A 62 0.13 -15.64 -1.35
CA VAL A 62 -0.53 -15.31 -2.62
C VAL A 62 0.31 -15.86 -3.76
N ASP A 63 -0.31 -16.62 -4.66
CA ASP A 63 0.29 -17.02 -5.94
C ASP A 63 0.15 -15.88 -6.95
N PHE A 64 1.29 -15.36 -7.41
CA PHE A 64 1.36 -14.31 -8.41
C PHE A 64 2.50 -14.52 -9.44
N ALA A 65 3.16 -15.68 -9.45
CA ALA A 65 4.22 -16.09 -10.37
C ALA A 65 3.74 -16.32 -11.81
N ASN A 66 2.80 -15.51 -12.27
CA ASN A 66 2.42 -15.38 -13.67
C ASN A 66 3.00 -14.08 -14.24
N LYS A 67 3.21 -14.05 -15.57
CA LYS A 67 3.83 -12.93 -16.27
C LYS A 67 3.20 -11.57 -15.94
N ARG A 68 1.86 -11.51 -15.90
CA ARG A 68 1.12 -10.27 -15.62
C ARG A 68 1.27 -9.82 -14.17
N GLY A 69 1.35 -10.74 -13.22
CA GLY A 69 1.56 -10.48 -11.80
C GLY A 69 2.94 -9.87 -11.56
N ILE A 70 3.95 -10.46 -12.18
CA ILE A 70 5.34 -9.96 -12.12
C ILE A 70 5.44 -8.56 -12.75
N GLU A 71 4.87 -8.36 -13.95
CA GLU A 71 4.84 -7.04 -14.62
C GLU A 71 4.19 -5.97 -13.73
N ARG A 72 3.04 -6.29 -13.12
CA ARG A 72 2.35 -5.36 -12.19
C ARG A 72 3.17 -5.04 -10.96
N LEU A 73 3.89 -6.01 -10.41
CA LEU A 73 4.76 -5.80 -9.26
C LEU A 73 5.95 -4.90 -9.62
N GLU A 74 6.59 -5.14 -10.78
CA GLU A 74 7.67 -4.28 -11.29
C GLU A 74 7.19 -2.84 -11.55
N ASP A 75 5.99 -2.67 -12.12
CA ASP A 75 5.38 -1.35 -12.33
C ASP A 75 5.06 -0.64 -11.01
N ALA A 76 4.56 -1.37 -10.00
CA ALA A 76 4.31 -0.82 -8.68
C ALA A 76 5.60 -0.37 -7.98
N ILE A 77 6.70 -1.12 -8.13
CA ILE A 77 8.02 -0.72 -7.61
C ILE A 77 8.51 0.53 -8.33
N LYS A 78 8.40 0.58 -9.66
CA LYS A 78 8.76 1.76 -10.44
C LYS A 78 7.98 3.00 -9.99
N PHE A 79 6.69 2.85 -9.67
CA PHE A 79 5.88 3.94 -9.12
C PHE A 79 6.35 4.36 -7.72
N ALA A 80 6.69 3.41 -6.85
CA ALA A 80 7.20 3.71 -5.51
C ALA A 80 8.60 4.37 -5.53
N ASP A 81 9.42 4.06 -6.52
CA ASP A 81 10.76 4.65 -6.69
C ASP A 81 10.73 6.18 -6.85
N LEU A 82 9.60 6.76 -7.29
CA LEU A 82 9.40 8.20 -7.35
C LEU A 82 9.58 8.90 -5.99
N ILE A 83 9.27 8.20 -4.89
CA ILE A 83 9.39 8.74 -3.52
C ILE A 83 10.87 8.90 -3.12
N ARG A 84 11.80 8.14 -3.74
CA ARG A 84 13.24 8.25 -3.44
C ARG A 84 13.85 9.58 -3.84
N GLY A 85 13.23 10.29 -4.80
CA GLY A 85 13.65 11.63 -5.20
C GLY A 85 13.22 12.74 -4.25
N ILE A 86 12.47 12.41 -3.19
CA ILE A 86 12.01 13.38 -2.18
C ILE A 86 13.06 13.48 -1.09
N ASP A 87 13.59 14.68 -0.87
CA ASP A 87 14.49 14.95 0.25
C ASP A 87 13.74 14.88 1.58
N THR A 88 14.05 13.87 2.37
CA THR A 88 13.54 13.67 3.74
C THR A 88 14.60 13.96 4.80
N SER A 89 15.69 14.66 4.46
CA SER A 89 16.76 15.00 5.40
C SER A 89 16.23 15.82 6.57
N GLY A 90 16.46 15.33 7.80
CA GLY A 90 15.99 16.00 9.03
C GLY A 90 14.47 15.94 9.25
N VAL A 91 13.74 15.14 8.47
CA VAL A 91 12.32 14.87 8.69
C VAL A 91 12.17 13.58 9.49
N GLU A 92 11.68 13.69 10.72
CA GLU A 92 11.35 12.52 11.54
C GLU A 92 10.22 11.70 10.89
N PRO A 93 10.33 10.36 10.82
CA PRO A 93 9.27 9.50 10.32
C PRO A 93 7.99 9.65 11.16
N MET A 94 6.84 9.76 10.50
CA MET A 94 5.54 9.79 11.17
C MET A 94 5.15 8.37 11.59
N ILE A 95 4.86 8.18 12.88
CA ILE A 95 4.43 6.90 13.46
C ILE A 95 2.91 6.85 13.56
N SER A 96 2.29 7.97 13.95
CA SER A 96 0.84 8.10 14.07
C SER A 96 0.41 9.52 13.71
N VAL A 97 -0.78 9.67 13.15
CA VAL A 97 -1.37 11.00 12.94
C VAL A 97 -1.84 11.64 14.27
N LEU A 98 -1.81 10.89 15.37
CA LEU A 98 -2.29 11.28 16.70
C LEU A 98 -1.16 11.33 17.75
N GLU A 99 0.07 11.63 17.33
CA GLU A 99 1.25 11.69 18.21
C GLU A 99 1.10 12.70 19.37
N ASP A 100 0.21 13.68 19.24
CA ASP A 100 -0.11 14.69 20.26
C ASP A 100 -1.12 14.20 21.32
N ARG A 101 -1.62 12.97 21.20
CA ARG A 101 -2.65 12.43 22.10
C ARG A 101 -2.09 11.42 23.08
N THR A 102 -2.67 11.43 24.28
CA THR A 102 -2.38 10.41 25.29
C THR A 102 -2.88 9.05 24.83
N LEU A 103 -2.06 8.01 25.01
CA LEU A 103 -2.46 6.62 24.81
C LEU A 103 -3.28 6.16 26.02
N TYR A 104 -4.54 5.82 25.80
CA TYR A 104 -5.40 5.29 26.85
C TYR A 104 -5.16 3.80 27.03
N LEU A 105 -4.95 3.39 28.28
CA LEU A 105 -4.90 1.99 28.65
C LEU A 105 -6.31 1.50 28.93
N ARG A 106 -6.57 0.23 28.59
CA ARG A 106 -7.79 -0.48 28.99
C ARG A 106 -7.63 -0.94 30.44
N ASP A 107 -8.66 -0.77 31.25
CA ASP A 107 -8.71 -1.31 32.62
C ASP A 107 -8.55 -2.85 32.61
N ASP A 108 -7.84 -3.39 33.60
CA ASP A 108 -7.65 -4.83 33.76
C ASP A 108 -8.87 -5.49 34.43
N ILE A 109 -9.99 -5.45 33.70
CA ILE A 109 -11.25 -6.07 34.09
C ILE A 109 -11.71 -7.04 33.00
N VAL A 110 -12.37 -8.12 33.42
CA VAL A 110 -13.00 -9.08 32.51
C VAL A 110 -14.31 -8.49 32.00
N THR A 111 -14.42 -8.31 30.69
CA THR A 111 -15.61 -7.74 30.04
C THR A 111 -16.48 -8.79 29.36
N GLU A 112 -15.89 -9.88 28.89
CA GLU A 112 -16.56 -10.90 28.07
C GLU A 112 -16.14 -12.31 28.49
N GLY A 113 -17.05 -13.27 28.29
CA GLY A 113 -16.82 -14.68 28.59
C GLY A 113 -17.95 -15.55 28.07
N ASN A 114 -17.69 -16.85 27.91
CA ASN A 114 -18.66 -17.85 27.46
C ASN A 114 -19.33 -17.57 26.09
N CYS A 115 -18.69 -16.79 25.21
CA CYS A 115 -19.18 -16.40 23.89
C CYS A 115 -18.73 -17.32 22.74
N ARG A 116 -18.36 -18.58 23.05
CA ARG A 116 -17.80 -19.53 22.07
C ARG A 116 -18.64 -19.65 20.78
N LYS A 117 -19.97 -19.76 20.93
CA LYS A 117 -20.88 -19.89 19.78
C LYS A 117 -20.80 -18.71 18.82
N GLU A 118 -20.64 -17.49 19.35
CA GLU A 118 -20.51 -16.26 18.56
C GLU A 118 -19.13 -16.19 17.90
N VAL A 119 -18.07 -16.52 18.65
CA VAL A 119 -16.70 -16.54 18.12
C VAL A 119 -16.55 -17.54 16.95
N MET A 120 -17.22 -18.68 17.03
CA MET A 120 -17.14 -19.73 16.01
C MET A 120 -18.16 -19.59 14.87
N SER A 121 -19.02 -18.57 14.88
CA SER A 121 -20.14 -18.49 13.93
C SER A 121 -19.71 -18.36 12.46
N ASN A 122 -18.51 -17.81 12.23
CA ASN A 122 -17.94 -17.60 10.90
C ASN A 122 -16.96 -18.70 10.48
N ALA A 123 -16.75 -19.72 11.32
CA ALA A 123 -15.83 -20.80 11.00
C ALA A 123 -16.36 -21.64 9.82
N ALA A 124 -15.50 -21.91 8.83
CA ALA A 124 -15.89 -22.76 7.71
C ALA A 124 -16.11 -24.21 8.13
N VAL A 125 -15.25 -24.72 9.02
CA VAL A 125 -15.33 -26.08 9.57
C VAL A 125 -14.92 -26.03 11.05
N THR A 126 -15.68 -26.74 11.87
CA THR A 126 -15.42 -26.88 13.30
C THR A 126 -15.60 -28.34 13.69
N GLU A 127 -14.79 -28.82 14.63
CA GLU A 127 -14.87 -30.18 15.16
C GLU A 127 -14.67 -30.12 16.67
N GLU A 128 -15.60 -30.67 17.44
CA GLU A 128 -15.55 -30.69 18.92
C GLU A 128 -15.21 -29.32 19.55
N GLU A 129 -15.81 -28.24 19.02
CA GLU A 129 -15.56 -26.87 19.49
C GLU A 129 -14.14 -26.32 19.18
N TYR A 130 -13.41 -26.94 18.25
CA TYR A 130 -12.16 -26.44 17.69
C TYR A 130 -12.34 -25.95 16.26
N PHE A 131 -11.53 -24.96 15.86
CA PHE A 131 -11.38 -24.59 14.46
C PHE A 131 -10.58 -25.67 13.74
N VAL A 132 -11.09 -26.13 12.61
CA VAL A 132 -10.38 -27.12 11.79
C VAL A 132 -9.56 -26.39 10.74
N ALA A 133 -8.27 -26.68 10.71
CA ALA A 133 -7.36 -26.28 9.66
C ALA A 133 -6.81 -27.53 8.95
N PRO A 134 -6.55 -27.48 7.63
CA PRO A 134 -5.84 -28.54 6.94
C PRO A 134 -4.51 -28.83 7.62
N GLN A 135 -4.06 -30.09 7.57
CA GLN A 135 -2.74 -30.47 8.06
C GLN A 135 -1.67 -29.88 7.12
N GLY A 136 -1.20 -28.66 7.40
CA GLY A 136 -0.42 -27.93 6.40
C GLY A 136 0.37 -26.74 6.93
N ASN A 137 1.47 -27.03 7.62
CA ASN A 137 2.66 -26.15 7.64
C ASN A 137 3.76 -26.75 6.74
N ILE A 138 3.34 -27.32 5.60
CA ILE A 138 4.22 -27.93 4.60
C ILE A 138 4.45 -26.86 3.52
N PRO A 139 5.71 -26.50 3.21
CA PRO A 139 5.98 -25.54 2.15
C PRO A 139 5.48 -26.10 0.82
N LEU A 140 4.86 -25.24 -0.01
CA LEU A 140 4.35 -25.61 -1.33
C LEU A 140 5.43 -26.21 -2.25
N ILE A 141 6.71 -25.93 -1.95
CA ILE A 141 7.89 -26.50 -2.62
C ILE A 141 8.92 -26.94 -1.55
N PRO A 142 9.46 -28.18 -1.59
CA PRO A 142 10.53 -28.63 -0.69
C PRO A 142 11.83 -27.81 -0.87
N ARG A 143 12.49 -27.41 0.23
CA ARG A 143 13.73 -26.58 0.20
C ARG A 143 14.88 -27.19 -0.62
N ASP A 144 14.89 -28.50 -0.80
CA ASP A 144 15.96 -29.21 -1.49
C ASP A 144 16.01 -28.93 -3.00
N SER A 145 14.91 -28.49 -3.63
CA SER A 145 14.93 -28.11 -5.05
C SER A 145 15.67 -26.79 -5.31
N LEU A 146 15.59 -25.83 -4.39
CA LEU A 146 16.19 -24.49 -4.55
C LEU A 146 17.72 -24.49 -4.47
N LEU A 147 18.31 -25.49 -3.82
CA LEU A 147 19.77 -25.59 -3.64
C LEU A 147 20.46 -26.37 -4.77
N ASN A 148 19.71 -27.08 -5.60
CA ASN A 148 20.25 -28.02 -6.59
C ASN A 148 20.40 -27.44 -8.01
N ASP A 149 19.71 -26.35 -8.33
CA ASP A 149 19.74 -25.76 -9.67
C ASP A 149 21.01 -24.96 -9.98
N ASN A 150 21.78 -24.58 -8.93
CA ASN A 150 23.04 -23.86 -9.07
C ASN A 150 24.26 -24.74 -9.38
N LYS A 151 24.09 -26.06 -9.55
CA LYS A 151 25.19 -27.01 -9.83
C LYS A 151 25.22 -27.61 -11.24
N SER A 152 24.20 -27.38 -12.07
CA SER A 152 24.06 -28.03 -13.39
C SER A 152 24.60 -27.23 -14.58
N SER A 153 25.00 -25.96 -14.40
CA SER A 153 25.45 -25.07 -15.48
C SER A 153 26.99 -24.89 -15.60
N LYS A 154 27.79 -25.68 -14.87
CA LYS A 154 29.26 -25.78 -15.06
C LYS A 154 29.70 -27.21 -15.36
N GLN A 155 29.18 -27.81 -16.43
CA GLN A 155 29.78 -28.99 -17.08
C GLN A 155 29.10 -29.28 -18.43
N LYS A 156 29.44 -28.49 -19.45
CA LYS A 156 29.70 -29.01 -20.81
C LYS A 156 30.33 -27.95 -21.68
#